data_AF-A0A848S8C3-F1
#
_entry.id   AF-A0A848S8C3-F1
#
_cell.length_a   1.000
_cell.length_b   1.000
_cell.length_c   1.000
_cell.angle_alpha   90.00
_cell.angle_beta   90.00
_cell.angle_gamma   90.00
#
_symmetry.space_group_name_H-M   'P 1'
#
loop_
_entity.id
_entity.type
_entity.pdbx_description
1 polymer ?
#
loop_
_entity_poly.entity_id
_entity_poly.type
_entity_poly.pdbx_seq_one_letter_code
_entity_poly.pdbx_strand_id
1 'polypeptide(L)'
;MLKQFFIICSGADTAILEKCSLGEQNKYAGIGATVFFTAIMAFLAGSYALYTVFDNLFSAIFFGLIWGLLIFNLDRYIVSTIKKTGNVIDELLQASPRILLAVIIAIVISKPLELKIFEKEINQVLLKQKNDLTLANKNQIAEQFTPTINNLKNDISALQQQINTKEAEVNALYDIYISEAEGTAGTKLLGKGPVYSEKREKHDAALAELQQLKLENKEKIASIESQIGEL
;
A
#
# COMPACT_ATOMS: atom_id res chain seq x y z
N MET A 1 -38.51 -44.05 -10.87
CA MET A 1 -38.49 -42.63 -10.45
C MET A 1 -37.15 -41.94 -10.75
N LEU A 2 -36.03 -42.32 -10.11
CA LEU A 2 -34.72 -41.65 -10.36
C LEU A 2 -34.24 -41.70 -11.82
N LYS A 3 -34.37 -42.87 -12.45
CA LYS A 3 -34.03 -43.09 -13.86
C LYS A 3 -34.82 -42.17 -14.81
N GLN A 4 -36.10 -41.99 -14.53
CA GLN A 4 -37.01 -41.18 -15.33
C GLN A 4 -36.71 -39.68 -15.19
N PHE A 5 -36.34 -39.24 -13.98
CA PHE A 5 -35.83 -37.89 -13.75
C PHE A 5 -34.59 -37.59 -14.61
N PHE A 6 -33.59 -38.48 -14.61
CA PHE A 6 -32.41 -38.29 -15.45
C PHE A 6 -32.71 -38.35 -16.95
N ILE A 7 -33.65 -39.18 -17.40
CA ILE A 7 -34.09 -39.18 -18.81
C ILE A 7 -34.75 -37.85 -19.19
N ILE A 8 -35.53 -37.23 -18.28
CA ILE A 8 -36.09 -35.89 -18.50
C ILE A 8 -34.96 -34.84 -18.58
N CYS A 9 -33.95 -34.95 -17.73
CA CYS A 9 -32.80 -34.05 -17.73
C CYS A 9 -31.97 -34.12 -19.03
N SER A 10 -31.90 -35.27 -19.72
CA SER A 10 -31.22 -35.38 -21.01
C SER A 10 -31.99 -34.78 -22.18
N GLY A 11 -33.24 -34.35 -21.96
CA GLY A 11 -34.08 -33.77 -23.00
C GLY A 11 -34.64 -34.78 -24.00
N ALA A 12 -34.54 -36.08 -23.71
CA ALA A 12 -35.04 -37.14 -24.56
C ALA A 12 -36.54 -37.41 -24.33
N ASP A 13 -37.23 -37.89 -25.36
CA ASP A 13 -38.65 -38.24 -25.27
C ASP A 13 -38.84 -39.51 -24.41
N THR A 14 -39.41 -39.33 -23.23
CA THR A 14 -39.66 -40.41 -22.27
C THR A 14 -40.62 -41.46 -22.81
N ALA A 15 -41.61 -41.08 -23.64
CA ALA A 15 -42.63 -42.00 -24.15
C ALA A 15 -42.08 -42.95 -25.23
N ILE A 16 -41.05 -42.51 -25.96
CA ILE A 16 -40.34 -43.34 -26.94
C ILE A 16 -39.34 -44.25 -26.21
N LEU A 17 -38.57 -43.69 -25.27
CA LEU A 17 -37.54 -44.43 -24.53
C LEU A 17 -38.10 -45.54 -23.64
N GLU A 18 -39.31 -45.38 -23.11
CA GLU A 18 -39.97 -46.41 -22.31
C GLU A 18 -40.27 -47.69 -23.12
N LYS A 19 -40.39 -47.56 -24.46
CA LYS A 19 -40.56 -48.70 -25.39
C LYS A 19 -39.24 -49.30 -25.88
N CYS A 20 -38.10 -48.68 -25.55
CA CYS A 20 -36.77 -49.15 -25.94
C CYS A 20 -36.15 -50.08 -24.90
N SER A 21 -35.04 -50.74 -25.28
CA SER A 21 -34.30 -51.64 -24.40
C SER A 21 -33.75 -50.91 -23.16
N LEU A 22 -33.57 -51.66 -22.06
CA LEU A 22 -33.03 -51.14 -20.81
C LEU A 22 -31.65 -50.47 -20.99
N GLY A 23 -30.85 -50.95 -21.95
CA GLY A 23 -29.54 -50.39 -22.28
C GLY A 23 -29.60 -48.97 -22.82
N GLU A 24 -30.50 -48.69 -23.76
CA GLU A 24 -30.68 -47.33 -24.31
C GLU A 24 -31.24 -46.38 -23.25
N GLN A 25 -32.19 -46.84 -22.43
CA GLN A 25 -32.69 -46.03 -21.32
C GLN A 25 -31.60 -45.67 -20.29
N ASN A 26 -30.66 -46.59 -20.01
CA ASN A 26 -29.54 -46.32 -19.10
C ASN A 26 -28.53 -45.35 -19.71
N LYS A 27 -28.31 -45.39 -21.02
CA LYS A 27 -27.45 -44.45 -21.73
C LYS A 27 -27.97 -43.01 -21.65
N TYR A 28 -29.26 -42.79 -21.95
CA TYR A 28 -29.87 -41.47 -21.84
C TYR A 28 -30.04 -40.99 -20.38
N ALA A 29 -30.22 -41.90 -19.43
CA ALA A 29 -30.14 -41.58 -18.01
C ALA A 29 -28.72 -41.13 -17.61
N GLY A 30 -27.66 -41.78 -18.14
CA GLY A 30 -26.28 -41.38 -17.91
C GLY A 30 -25.96 -39.98 -18.45
N ILE A 31 -26.42 -39.67 -19.68
CA ILE A 31 -26.29 -38.33 -20.28
C ILE A 31 -27.04 -37.28 -19.44
N GLY A 32 -28.23 -37.61 -18.93
CA GLY A 32 -28.97 -36.68 -18.08
C GLY A 32 -28.34 -36.48 -16.70
N ALA A 33 -27.68 -37.51 -16.17
CA ALA A 33 -26.94 -37.41 -14.92
C ALA A 33 -25.74 -36.47 -15.06
N THR A 34 -24.98 -36.52 -16.16
CA THR A 34 -23.85 -35.60 -16.36
C THR A 34 -24.31 -34.14 -16.44
N VAL A 35 -25.37 -33.85 -17.22
CA VAL A 35 -25.98 -32.51 -17.30
C VAL A 35 -26.44 -32.01 -15.93
N PHE A 36 -27.07 -32.88 -15.14
CA PHE A 36 -27.54 -32.54 -13.80
C PHE A 36 -26.38 -32.23 -12.82
N PHE A 37 -25.33 -33.06 -12.81
CA PHE A 37 -24.16 -32.79 -11.97
C PHE A 37 -23.40 -31.53 -12.40
N THR A 38 -23.34 -31.25 -13.70
CA THR A 38 -22.79 -29.98 -14.20
C THR A 38 -23.60 -28.78 -13.68
N ALA A 39 -24.93 -28.87 -13.67
CA ALA A 39 -25.78 -27.82 -13.11
C ALA A 39 -25.59 -27.61 -11.60
N ILE A 40 -25.45 -28.69 -10.82
CA ILE A 40 -25.15 -28.58 -9.38
C ILE A 40 -23.79 -27.91 -9.15
N MET A 41 -22.75 -28.33 -9.88
CA MET A 41 -21.43 -27.72 -9.75
C MET A 41 -21.46 -26.24 -10.14
N ALA A 42 -22.20 -25.89 -11.20
CA ALA A 42 -22.41 -24.50 -11.61
C ALA A 42 -23.18 -23.69 -10.55
N PHE A 43 -24.19 -24.28 -9.92
CA PHE A 43 -24.91 -23.66 -8.80
C PHE A 43 -23.98 -23.35 -7.62
N LEU A 44 -23.17 -24.32 -7.18
CA LEU A 44 -22.25 -24.15 -6.06
C LEU A 44 -21.16 -23.12 -6.38
N ALA A 45 -20.56 -23.21 -7.57
CA ALA A 45 -19.50 -22.30 -8.00
C ALA A 45 -20.04 -20.87 -8.21
N GLY A 46 -21.21 -20.73 -8.83
CA GLY A 46 -21.88 -19.44 -9.03
C GLY A 46 -22.32 -18.82 -7.71
N SER A 47 -22.91 -19.60 -6.80
CA SER A 47 -23.29 -19.13 -5.46
C SER A 47 -22.07 -18.65 -4.68
N TYR A 48 -20.97 -19.40 -4.70
CA TYR A 48 -19.74 -18.99 -4.04
C TYR A 48 -19.15 -17.70 -4.63
N ALA A 49 -19.06 -17.61 -5.96
CA ALA A 49 -18.57 -16.40 -6.62
C ALA A 49 -19.43 -15.17 -6.28
N LEU A 50 -20.76 -15.31 -6.32
CA LEU A 50 -21.68 -14.23 -5.96
C LEU A 50 -21.60 -13.88 -4.46
N TYR A 51 -21.37 -14.86 -3.59
CA TYR A 51 -21.12 -14.59 -2.18
C TYR A 51 -19.85 -13.74 -2.00
N THR A 52 -18.76 -14.05 -2.71
CA THR A 52 -17.52 -13.25 -2.62
C THR A 52 -17.66 -11.81 -3.13
N VAL A 53 -18.70 -11.51 -3.91
CA VAL A 53 -18.94 -10.16 -4.46
C VAL A 53 -19.97 -9.39 -3.64
N PHE A 54 -21.05 -10.04 -3.22
CA PHE A 54 -22.19 -9.38 -2.56
C PHE A 54 -22.20 -9.54 -1.03
N ASP A 55 -21.33 -10.39 -0.46
CA ASP A 55 -21.26 -10.73 0.98
C ASP A 55 -22.64 -11.07 1.61
N ASN A 56 -23.59 -11.53 0.79
CA ASN A 56 -24.96 -11.82 1.20
C ASN A 56 -25.33 -13.24 0.79
N LEU A 57 -25.49 -14.11 1.79
CA LEU A 57 -25.78 -15.52 1.60
C LEU A 57 -27.09 -15.78 0.85
N PHE A 58 -28.16 -15.03 1.17
CA PHE A 58 -29.47 -15.21 0.54
C PHE A 58 -29.44 -14.82 -0.94
N SER A 59 -28.79 -13.70 -1.24
CA SER A 59 -28.63 -13.22 -2.62
C SER A 59 -27.75 -14.19 -3.43
N ALA A 60 -26.66 -14.68 -2.83
CA ALA A 60 -25.75 -15.64 -3.43
C ALA A 60 -26.46 -16.95 -3.82
N ILE A 61 -27.27 -17.52 -2.91
CA ILE A 61 -28.03 -18.75 -3.18
C ILE A 61 -29.10 -18.50 -4.25
N PHE A 62 -29.83 -17.39 -4.18
CA PHE A 62 -30.89 -17.07 -5.14
C PHE A 62 -30.35 -16.90 -6.57
N PHE A 63 -29.35 -16.04 -6.75
CA PHE A 63 -28.75 -15.81 -8.06
C PHE A 63 -27.91 -17.00 -8.53
N GLY A 64 -27.27 -17.72 -7.61
CA GLY A 64 -26.61 -18.99 -7.91
C GLY A 64 -27.59 -20.03 -8.46
N LEU A 65 -28.81 -20.12 -7.92
CA LEU A 65 -29.86 -21.02 -8.39
C LEU A 65 -30.29 -20.68 -9.82
N ILE A 66 -30.49 -19.39 -10.10
CA ILE A 66 -30.78 -18.90 -11.45
C ILE A 66 -29.64 -19.27 -12.40
N TRP A 67 -28.39 -19.09 -11.97
CA TRP A 67 -27.21 -19.44 -12.77
C TRP A 67 -27.11 -20.95 -13.05
N GLY A 68 -27.30 -21.79 -12.03
CA GLY A 68 -27.32 -23.24 -12.18
C GLY A 68 -28.43 -23.72 -13.12
N LEU A 69 -29.63 -23.11 -13.05
CA LEU A 69 -30.73 -23.39 -13.97
C LEU A 69 -30.43 -22.94 -15.40
N LEU A 70 -29.74 -21.80 -15.58
CA LEU A 70 -29.31 -21.34 -16.90
C LEU A 70 -28.34 -22.33 -17.54
N ILE A 71 -27.30 -22.76 -16.80
CA ILE A 71 -26.35 -23.76 -17.28
C ILE A 71 -27.02 -25.10 -17.55
N PHE A 72 -27.94 -25.53 -16.69
CA PHE A 72 -28.75 -26.73 -16.91
C PHE A 72 -29.54 -26.65 -18.22
N ASN A 73 -30.21 -25.52 -18.47
CA ASN A 73 -31.00 -25.33 -19.68
C ASN A 73 -30.13 -25.33 -20.95
N LEU A 74 -29.00 -24.63 -20.91
CA LEU A 74 -28.08 -24.51 -22.02
C LEU A 74 -27.40 -25.85 -22.35
N ASP A 75 -26.91 -26.57 -21.34
CA ASP A 75 -26.26 -27.86 -21.54
C ASP A 75 -27.25 -28.92 -22.03
N ARG A 76 -28.49 -28.91 -21.52
CA ARG A 76 -29.60 -29.73 -22.04
C ARG A 76 -29.92 -29.39 -23.50
N TYR A 77 -29.98 -28.11 -23.86
CA TYR A 77 -30.24 -27.68 -25.22
C TYR A 77 -29.15 -28.18 -26.19
N ILE A 78 -27.87 -28.01 -25.83
CA ILE A 78 -26.74 -28.49 -26.64
C ILE A 78 -26.82 -30.01 -26.82
N VAL A 79 -26.98 -30.77 -25.73
CA VAL A 79 -27.08 -32.24 -25.78
C VAL A 79 -28.24 -32.71 -26.66
N SER A 80 -29.39 -32.03 -26.60
CA SER A 80 -30.56 -32.38 -27.42
C SER A 80 -30.41 -32.05 -28.91
N THR A 81 -29.51 -31.13 -29.25
CA THR A 81 -29.32 -30.63 -30.63
C THR A 81 -28.23 -31.38 -31.39
N ILE A 82 -27.35 -32.11 -30.69
CA ILE A 82 -26.27 -32.89 -31.32
C ILE A 82 -26.89 -34.06 -32.11
N LYS A 83 -26.78 -33.99 -33.44
CA LYS A 83 -27.17 -35.07 -34.34
C LYS A 83 -25.93 -35.85 -34.74
N LYS A 84 -26.05 -37.18 -34.81
CA LYS A 84 -24.96 -38.04 -35.26
C LYS A 84 -24.82 -37.89 -36.78
N THR A 85 -23.86 -37.07 -37.22
CA THR A 85 -23.67 -36.75 -38.64
C THR A 85 -22.69 -37.71 -39.33
N GLY A 86 -22.09 -38.66 -38.59
CA GLY A 86 -21.21 -39.69 -39.13
C GLY A 86 -19.77 -39.23 -39.40
N ASN A 87 -19.53 -37.92 -39.35
CA ASN A 87 -18.21 -37.30 -39.47
C ASN A 87 -17.79 -36.69 -38.11
N VAL A 88 -16.65 -37.13 -37.58
CA VAL A 88 -16.15 -36.75 -36.24
C VAL A 88 -15.82 -35.26 -36.12
N ILE A 89 -15.46 -34.60 -37.22
CA ILE A 89 -15.14 -33.15 -37.23
C ILE A 89 -16.41 -32.32 -37.04
N ASP A 90 -17.51 -32.70 -37.69
CA ASP A 90 -18.79 -31.99 -37.59
C ASP A 90 -19.43 -32.18 -36.19
N GLU A 91 -19.23 -33.35 -35.58
CA GLU A 91 -19.63 -33.61 -34.19
C GLU A 91 -18.81 -32.78 -33.19
N LEU A 92 -17.50 -32.61 -33.42
CA LEU A 92 -16.64 -31.75 -32.59
C LEU A 92 -17.01 -30.27 -32.74
N LEU A 93 -17.34 -29.81 -33.96
CA LEU A 93 -17.75 -28.43 -34.21
C LEU A 93 -19.10 -28.11 -33.54
N GLN A 94 -20.05 -29.05 -33.54
CA GLN A 94 -21.31 -28.92 -32.80
C GLN A 94 -21.10 -28.88 -31.27
N ALA A 95 -20.06 -29.53 -30.75
CA ALA A 95 -19.71 -29.49 -29.32
C ALA A 95 -18.89 -28.23 -28.93
N SER A 96 -18.34 -27.49 -29.89
CA SER A 96 -17.47 -26.33 -29.65
C SER A 96 -18.09 -25.20 -28.79
N PRO A 97 -19.40 -24.86 -28.91
CA PRO A 97 -19.99 -23.81 -28.08
C PRO A 97 -19.95 -24.16 -26.59
N ARG A 98 -20.04 -25.45 -26.25
CA ARG A 98 -19.95 -25.95 -24.87
C ARG A 98 -18.55 -25.75 -24.30
N ILE A 99 -17.51 -26.00 -25.11
CA ILE A 99 -16.12 -25.84 -24.69
C ILE A 99 -15.82 -24.35 -24.48
N LEU A 100 -16.26 -23.48 -25.39
CA LEU A 100 -16.07 -22.03 -25.26
C LEU A 100 -16.73 -21.48 -24.00
N LEU A 101 -17.99 -21.88 -23.74
CA LEU A 101 -18.71 -21.47 -22.53
C LEU A 101 -18.01 -21.97 -21.26
N ALA A 102 -17.54 -23.22 -21.24
CA ALA A 102 -16.82 -23.78 -20.10
C ALA A 102 -15.53 -23.01 -19.79
N VAL A 103 -14.77 -22.61 -20.82
CA VAL A 103 -13.55 -21.80 -20.64
C VAL A 103 -13.86 -20.43 -20.07
N ILE A 104 -14.91 -19.75 -20.58
CA ILE A 104 -15.32 -18.43 -20.07
C ILE A 104 -15.69 -18.54 -18.58
N ILE A 105 -16.52 -19.53 -18.22
CA ILE A 105 -16.94 -19.75 -16.84
C ILE A 105 -15.73 -20.06 -15.94
N ALA A 106 -14.79 -20.88 -16.42
CA ALA A 106 -13.59 -21.22 -15.68
C ALA A 106 -12.75 -19.98 -15.36
N ILE A 107 -12.52 -19.09 -16.34
CA ILE A 107 -11.73 -17.86 -16.13
C ILE A 107 -12.44 -16.94 -15.14
N VAL A 108 -13.74 -16.70 -15.33
CA VAL A 108 -14.53 -15.78 -14.51
C VAL A 108 -14.62 -16.22 -13.06
N ILE A 109 -14.75 -17.52 -12.79
CA ILE A 109 -14.83 -18.05 -11.42
C ILE A 109 -13.44 -18.22 -10.79
N SER A 110 -12.44 -18.62 -11.59
CA SER A 110 -11.08 -18.88 -11.07
C SER A 110 -10.42 -17.62 -10.52
N LYS A 111 -10.57 -16.47 -11.18
CA LYS A 111 -9.87 -15.24 -10.78
C LYS A 111 -10.24 -14.70 -9.39
N PRO A 112 -11.52 -14.53 -9.02
CA PRO A 112 -11.87 -14.08 -7.67
C PRO A 112 -11.47 -15.12 -6.61
N LEU A 113 -11.61 -16.42 -6.92
CA LEU A 113 -11.25 -17.49 -6.00
C LEU A 113 -9.73 -17.57 -5.76
N GLU A 114 -8.93 -17.41 -6.82
CA GLU A 114 -7.46 -17.31 -6.76
C GLU A 114 -7.03 -16.12 -5.89
N LEU A 115 -7.58 -14.93 -6.15
CA LEU A 115 -7.27 -13.74 -5.34
C LEU A 115 -7.68 -13.89 -3.88
N LYS A 116 -8.80 -14.58 -3.60
CA LYS A 116 -9.28 -14.80 -2.23
C LYS A 116 -8.43 -15.82 -1.48
N ILE A 117 -8.03 -16.92 -2.13
CA ILE A 117 -7.15 -17.94 -1.52
C ILE A 117 -5.77 -17.35 -1.22
N PHE A 118 -5.23 -16.53 -2.11
CA PHE A 118 -3.91 -15.91 -1.96
C PHE A 118 -3.95 -14.52 -1.33
N GLU A 119 -5.08 -14.11 -0.76
CA GLU A 119 -5.26 -12.76 -0.18
C GLU A 119 -4.17 -12.46 0.85
N LYS A 120 -3.81 -13.45 1.67
CA LYS A 120 -2.81 -13.31 2.73
C LYS A 120 -1.40 -13.10 2.17
N GLU A 121 -1.00 -13.91 1.20
CA GLU A 121 0.30 -13.83 0.53
C GLU A 121 0.43 -12.52 -0.24
N ILE A 122 -0.62 -12.12 -0.96
CA ILE A 122 -0.68 -10.84 -1.68
C ILE A 122 -0.52 -9.67 -0.70
N ASN A 123 -1.27 -9.66 0.39
CA ASN A 123 -1.18 -8.61 1.40
C ASN A 123 0.19 -8.54 2.07
N GLN A 124 0.85 -9.68 2.30
CA GLN A 124 2.20 -9.72 2.86
C GLN A 124 3.23 -9.10 1.89
N VAL A 125 3.17 -9.45 0.61
CA VAL A 125 4.05 -8.87 -0.41
C VAL A 125 3.77 -7.38 -0.58
N LEU A 126 2.50 -6.98 -0.60
CA LEU A 126 2.09 -5.58 -0.70
C LEU A 126 2.59 -4.75 0.48
N LEU A 127 2.51 -5.28 1.70
CA LEU A 127 3.01 -4.61 2.90
C LEU A 127 4.53 -4.46 2.85
N LYS A 128 5.25 -5.50 2.40
CA LYS A 128 6.70 -5.42 2.20
C LYS A 128 7.07 -4.33 1.18
N GLN A 129 6.41 -4.32 0.02
CA GLN A 129 6.62 -3.30 -1.02
C GLN A 129 6.29 -1.89 -0.52
N LYS A 130 5.21 -1.71 0.25
CA LYS A 130 4.88 -0.41 0.87
C LYS A 130 5.96 0.04 1.84
N ASN A 131 6.50 -0.86 2.66
CA ASN A 131 7.59 -0.53 3.58
C ASN A 131 8.87 -0.16 2.82
N ASP A 132 9.22 -0.92 1.78
CA ASP A 132 10.39 -0.66 0.94
C ASP A 132 10.26 0.70 0.22
N LEU A 133 9.09 1.01 -0.34
CA LEU A 133 8.80 2.32 -0.96
C LEU A 133 8.81 3.45 0.06
N THR A 134 8.29 3.23 1.26
CA THR A 134 8.30 4.24 2.34
C THR A 134 9.73 4.52 2.79
N LEU A 135 10.57 3.49 2.90
CA LEU A 135 11.97 3.62 3.25
C LEU A 135 12.74 4.35 2.14
N ALA A 136 12.51 4.00 0.88
CA ALA A 136 13.09 4.69 -0.27
C ALA A 136 12.72 6.17 -0.30
N ASN A 137 11.44 6.51 -0.10
CA ASN A 137 10.98 7.90 -0.02
C ASN A 137 11.64 8.65 1.16
N LYS A 138 11.73 8.04 2.34
CA LYS A 138 12.41 8.65 3.50
C LYS A 138 13.88 8.91 3.21
N ASN A 139 14.58 7.97 2.58
CA ASN A 139 15.99 8.14 2.22
C ASN A 139 16.16 9.23 1.16
N GLN A 140 15.30 9.29 0.16
CA GLN A 140 15.34 10.32 -0.88
C GLN A 140 15.09 11.73 -0.30
N ILE A 141 14.11 11.87 0.61
CA ILE A 141 13.86 13.11 1.35
C ILE A 141 15.09 13.45 2.21
N ALA A 142 15.64 12.48 2.94
CA ALA A 142 16.84 12.70 3.75
C ALA A 142 18.03 13.15 2.89
N GLU A 143 18.29 12.55 1.74
CA GLU A 143 19.36 12.95 0.81
C GLU A 143 19.17 14.39 0.28
N GLN A 144 17.92 14.80 0.05
CA GLN A 144 17.60 16.14 -0.44
C GLN A 144 17.76 17.22 0.64
N PHE A 145 17.32 16.94 1.89
CA PHE A 145 17.26 17.95 2.95
C PHE A 145 18.45 17.92 3.93
N THR A 146 19.12 16.78 4.10
CA THR A 146 20.33 16.67 4.96
C THR A 146 21.43 17.69 4.61
N PRO A 147 21.81 17.91 3.34
CA PRO A 147 22.83 18.92 3.02
C PRO A 147 22.38 20.33 3.39
N THR A 148 21.11 20.69 3.14
CA THR A 148 20.56 22.00 3.51
C THR A 148 20.52 22.19 5.03
N ILE A 149 20.05 21.19 5.78
CA ILE A 149 20.04 21.22 7.26
C ILE A 149 21.46 21.33 7.82
N ASN A 150 22.43 20.62 7.24
CA ASN A 150 23.83 20.68 7.66
C ASN A 150 24.44 22.06 7.39
N ASN A 151 24.14 22.69 6.25
CA ASN A 151 24.58 24.05 5.96
C ASN A 151 24.01 25.06 6.97
N LEU A 152 22.70 25.01 7.23
CA LEU A 152 22.03 25.87 8.21
C LEU A 152 22.59 25.67 9.63
N LYS A 153 22.90 24.42 10.02
CA LYS A 153 23.58 24.12 11.29
C LYS A 153 25.01 24.68 11.36
N ASN A 154 25.74 24.64 10.25
CA ASN A 154 27.07 25.25 10.18
C ASN A 154 26.99 26.78 10.33
N ASP A 155 25.98 27.42 9.75
CA ASP A 155 25.75 28.86 9.91
C ASP A 155 25.43 29.23 11.36
N ILE A 156 24.59 28.46 12.06
CA ILE A 156 24.33 28.63 13.50
C ILE A 156 25.64 28.50 14.28
N SER A 157 26.45 27.47 13.99
CA SER A 157 27.74 27.26 14.64
C SER A 157 28.70 28.44 14.44
N ALA A 158 28.76 29.00 13.23
CA ALA A 158 29.57 30.17 12.92
C ALA A 158 29.11 31.42 13.70
N LEU A 159 27.80 31.67 13.78
CA LEU A 159 27.23 32.78 14.56
C LEU A 159 27.50 32.62 16.06
N GLN A 160 27.43 31.39 16.59
CA GLN A 160 27.76 31.09 17.97
C GLN A 160 29.25 31.30 18.24
N GLN A 161 30.12 30.90 17.30
CA GLN A 161 31.56 31.11 17.41
C GLN A 161 31.91 32.60 17.44
N GLN A 162 31.24 33.44 16.66
CA GLN A 162 31.42 34.90 16.72
C GLN A 162 31.08 35.47 18.10
N ILE A 163 29.99 35.01 18.72
CA ILE A 163 29.61 35.40 20.09
C ILE A 163 30.70 34.96 21.07
N ASN A 164 31.14 33.70 21.01
CA ASN A 164 32.13 33.15 21.93
C ASN A 164 33.49 33.87 21.80
N THR A 165 33.92 34.21 20.59
CA THR A 165 35.16 34.98 20.36
C THR A 165 35.04 36.38 20.94
N LYS A 166 33.92 37.08 20.73
CA LYS A 166 33.71 38.43 21.28
C LYS A 166 33.57 38.41 22.80
N GLU A 167 32.96 37.37 23.36
CA GLU A 167 32.86 37.15 24.81
C GLU A 167 34.24 36.89 25.45
N ALA A 168 35.10 36.12 24.79
CA ALA A 168 36.48 35.94 25.22
C ALA A 168 37.28 37.26 25.17
N GLU A 169 37.05 38.11 24.17
CA GLU A 169 37.65 39.45 24.07
C GLU A 169 37.22 40.34 25.25
N VAL A 170 35.92 40.39 25.55
CA VAL A 170 35.39 41.17 26.69
C VAL A 170 35.92 40.65 28.02
N ASN A 171 35.95 39.35 28.24
CA ASN A 171 36.49 38.75 29.46
C ASN A 171 38.00 39.07 29.62
N ALA A 172 38.77 39.02 28.53
CA ALA A 172 40.17 39.42 28.57
C ALA A 172 40.34 40.91 28.93
N LEU A 173 39.50 41.80 28.39
CA LEU A 173 39.49 43.23 28.76
C LEU A 173 39.09 43.45 30.23
N TYR A 174 38.16 42.63 30.76
CA TYR A 174 37.77 42.63 32.16
C TYR A 174 38.97 42.34 33.07
N ASP A 175 39.68 41.24 32.80
CA ASP A 175 40.86 40.84 33.56
C ASP A 175 41.97 41.91 33.52
N ILE A 176 42.14 42.58 32.37
CA ILE A 176 43.14 43.64 32.16
C ILE A 176 42.87 44.89 33.02
N TYR A 177 41.61 45.29 33.20
CA TYR A 177 41.31 46.49 34.01
C TYR A 177 41.23 46.17 35.51
N ILE A 178 40.77 44.97 35.88
CA ILE A 178 40.72 44.51 37.27
C ILE A 178 42.13 44.35 37.84
N SER A 179 43.04 43.72 37.10
CA SER A 179 44.44 43.57 37.52
C SER A 179 45.18 44.91 37.71
N GLU A 180 44.79 45.96 37.00
CA GLU A 180 45.30 47.32 37.24
C GLU A 180 44.75 47.90 38.55
N ALA A 181 43.47 47.69 38.86
CA ALA A 181 42.87 48.16 40.12
C ALA A 181 43.42 47.43 41.35
N GLU A 182 43.72 46.15 41.20
CA GLU A 182 44.32 45.29 42.23
C GLU A 182 45.84 45.49 42.36
N GLY A 183 46.47 46.32 41.51
CA GLY A 183 47.90 46.58 41.57
C GLY A 183 48.77 45.36 41.22
N THR A 184 48.21 44.37 40.53
CA THR A 184 48.93 43.16 40.09
C THR A 184 49.56 43.33 38.70
N ALA A 185 49.11 44.34 37.94
CA ALA A 185 49.65 44.74 36.64
C ALA A 185 50.01 46.25 36.60
N GLY A 186 50.88 46.65 35.66
CA GLY A 186 51.22 48.07 35.44
C GLY A 186 52.06 48.70 36.56
N THR A 187 51.54 49.78 37.18
CA THR A 187 52.24 50.59 38.20
C THR A 187 52.41 49.90 39.56
N LYS A 188 51.75 48.74 39.77
CA LYS A 188 51.71 47.98 41.03
C LYS A 188 51.17 48.76 42.25
N LEU A 189 50.51 49.88 42.00
CA LEU A 189 49.85 50.68 43.02
C LEU A 189 48.36 50.35 43.04
N LEU A 190 47.84 50.09 44.22
CA LEU A 190 46.41 49.84 44.42
C LEU A 190 45.63 51.14 44.19
N GLY A 191 44.65 51.13 43.28
CA GLY A 191 43.78 52.29 43.09
C GLY A 191 43.18 52.46 41.71
N LYS A 192 42.20 53.37 41.62
CA LYS A 192 41.48 53.71 40.39
C LYS A 192 42.03 55.01 39.80
N GLY A 193 43.10 54.90 39.02
CA GLY A 193 43.72 56.03 38.32
C GLY A 193 43.11 56.33 36.93
N PRO A 194 43.63 57.32 36.20
CA PRO A 194 43.17 57.66 34.84
C PRO A 194 43.31 56.49 33.84
N VAL A 195 44.40 55.71 33.94
CA VAL A 195 44.63 54.50 33.11
C VAL A 195 43.57 53.41 33.36
N TYR A 196 43.10 53.28 34.60
CA TYR A 196 41.98 52.38 34.92
C TYR A 196 40.68 52.85 34.26
N SER A 197 40.42 54.17 34.24
CA SER A 197 39.25 54.74 33.58
C SER A 197 39.23 54.45 32.08
N GLU A 198 40.36 54.65 31.38
CA GLU A 198 40.46 54.37 29.94
C GLU A 198 40.28 52.87 29.61
N LYS A 199 40.88 51.98 30.42
CA LYS A 199 40.74 50.52 30.25
C LYS A 199 39.31 50.07 30.51
N ARG A 200 38.65 50.65 31.52
CA ARG A 200 37.24 50.39 31.82
C ARG A 200 36.33 50.87 30.70
N GLU A 201 36.58 52.06 30.14
CA GLU A 201 35.79 52.60 29.03
C GLU A 201 35.89 51.71 27.78
N LYS A 202 37.08 51.15 27.50
CA LYS A 202 37.27 50.14 26.44
C LYS A 202 36.50 48.84 26.70
N HIS A 203 36.50 48.35 27.94
CA HIS A 203 35.68 47.19 28.32
C HIS A 203 34.19 47.50 28.16
N ASP A 204 33.72 48.64 28.65
CA ASP A 204 32.30 49.02 28.63
C ASP A 204 31.81 49.21 27.19
N ALA A 205 32.64 49.74 26.29
CA ALA A 205 32.38 49.79 24.85
C ALA A 205 32.30 48.39 24.22
N ALA A 206 33.27 47.51 24.50
CA ALA A 206 33.29 46.14 23.98
C ALA A 206 32.13 45.28 24.53
N LEU A 207 31.69 45.54 25.77
CA LEU A 207 30.53 44.92 26.39
C LEU A 207 29.23 45.33 25.68
N ALA A 208 29.09 46.62 25.32
CA ALA A 208 27.94 47.10 24.55
C ALA A 208 27.90 46.46 23.15
N GLU A 209 29.05 46.35 22.48
CA GLU A 209 29.16 45.62 21.21
C GLU A 209 28.80 44.14 21.34
N LEU A 210 29.23 43.47 22.42
CA LEU A 210 28.88 42.07 22.68
C LEU A 210 27.36 41.90 22.90
N GLN A 211 26.72 42.81 23.62
CA GLN A 211 25.27 42.76 23.85
C GLN A 211 24.50 42.94 22.55
N GLN A 212 24.93 43.87 21.70
CA GLN A 212 24.33 44.08 20.38
C GLN A 212 24.55 42.86 19.48
N LEU A 213 25.76 42.31 19.43
CA LEU A 213 26.08 41.10 18.67
C LEU A 213 25.26 39.90 19.13
N LYS A 214 25.05 39.73 20.45
CA LYS A 214 24.20 38.67 21.00
C LYS A 214 22.73 38.83 20.58
N LEU A 215 22.21 40.05 20.54
CA LEU A 215 20.85 40.32 20.06
C LEU A 215 20.69 39.98 18.58
N GLU A 216 21.57 40.52 17.72
CA GLU A 216 21.54 40.31 16.28
C GLU A 216 21.73 38.84 15.90
N ASN A 217 22.69 38.15 16.53
CA ASN A 217 22.94 36.74 16.24
C ASN A 217 21.82 35.85 16.81
N LYS A 218 21.16 36.22 17.92
CA LYS A 218 20.00 35.50 18.42
C LYS A 218 18.81 35.58 17.45
N GLU A 219 18.56 36.74 16.85
CA GLU A 219 17.53 36.91 15.82
C GLU A 219 17.84 36.07 14.56
N LYS A 220 19.10 36.09 14.11
CA LYS A 220 19.55 35.28 12.97
C LYS A 220 19.45 33.78 13.25
N ILE A 221 19.88 33.32 14.43
CA ILE A 221 19.76 31.91 14.84
C ILE A 221 18.29 31.50 14.89
N ALA A 222 17.41 32.31 15.49
CA ALA A 222 15.98 32.01 15.54
C ALA A 222 15.36 31.91 14.12
N SER A 223 15.77 32.78 13.19
CA SER A 223 15.35 32.69 11.79
C SER A 223 15.83 31.40 11.12
N ILE A 224 17.08 30.98 11.37
CA ILE A 224 17.64 29.76 10.79
C ILE A 224 16.98 28.52 11.40
N GLU A 225 16.71 28.52 12.70
CA GLU A 225 15.97 27.45 13.39
C GLU A 225 14.53 27.31 12.86
N SER A 226 13.87 28.44 12.57
CA SER A 226 12.56 28.43 11.91
C SER A 226 12.62 27.81 10.52
N GLN A 227 13.64 28.15 9.72
CA GLN A 227 13.84 27.55 8.39
C GLN A 227 14.10 26.05 8.46
N ILE A 228 14.84 25.58 9.47
CA ILE A 228 15.03 24.13 9.71
C ILE A 228 13.70 23.45 10.10
N GLY A 229 12.85 24.14 10.86
CA GLY A 229 11.55 23.60 11.28
C GLY A 229 10.48 23.55 10.17
N GLU A 230 10.64 24.34 9.11
CA GLU A 230 9.75 24.35 7.93
C GLU A 230 10.11 23.32 6.86
N LEU A 231 11.31 22.72 6.94
CA LEU A 231 11.83 21.68 6.02
C LEU A 231 11.48 20.26 6.50
#